data_AF-A0A6C0EWD1-F1
#
_entry.id   AF-A0A6C0EWD1-F1
#
_cell.length_a   1.000
_cell.length_b   1.000
_cell.length_c   1.000
_cell.angle_alpha   90.00
_cell.angle_beta   90.00
_cell.angle_gamma   90.00
#
_symmetry.space_group_name_H-M   'P 1'
#
loop_
_entity.id
_entity.type
_entity.pdbx_description
1 polymer ?
#
loop_
_entity_poly.entity_id
_entity_poly.type
_entity_poly.pdbx_seq_one_letter_code
_entity_poly.pdbx_strand_id
1 'polypeptide(L)'
;MKNSGMFSISMFISARRYCILSHAMETPPLSILQKLGRLPNPKYGNIFDVFRKPLHPLQLQQPQLPQPQLQNNNNDTNIKISSQEEVSPMTDISATTPSTPATPKTPLLTEDTGKILEKAICDVYGTPYDGAFVYSQEEVDKLIPRVSNLKTANHFPQCHHTASNGARYDFASDDGAQNLSAKSNKKKGGKVAPQVIGQPSAEKFCQVIGIEDPATIAALASSPPHLKQYIQEHIANILPVMWEYTFSCPIVYYVANTGDIRFITETHTTTTTTTTPTTTTTSTPTPIDWSSYEYTWTRTHDKWENSTTLKISPLSPSSPSSPSSPSSPSSPSSQPNKKPVSIAEFQFHTKSRTNLAIRWNFEAILKLFHTRFAIVAL
;
A
#
# COMPACT_ATOMS: atom_id res chain seq x y z
N MET A 1 56.30 -1.59 -20.30
CA MET A 1 55.87 -0.19 -20.06
C MET A 1 54.79 0.18 -21.08
N LYS A 2 53.51 0.03 -20.72
CA LYS A 2 52.37 0.65 -21.39
C LYS A 2 51.36 0.98 -20.29
N ASN A 3 51.30 2.25 -19.93
CA ASN A 3 50.33 2.80 -18.98
C ASN A 3 49.04 3.12 -19.74
N SER A 4 47.94 2.47 -19.35
CA SER A 4 46.59 2.84 -19.78
C SER A 4 45.84 3.32 -18.54
N GLY A 5 45.75 4.63 -18.37
CA GLY A 5 45.00 5.24 -17.28
C GLY A 5 43.50 5.05 -17.46
N MET A 6 42.86 4.39 -16.51
CA MET A 6 41.40 4.43 -16.35
C MET A 6 41.02 5.75 -15.69
N PHE A 7 40.26 6.58 -16.41
CA PHE A 7 39.47 7.66 -15.81
C PHE A 7 38.25 7.04 -15.14
N SER A 8 38.22 7.08 -13.80
CA SER A 8 37.03 6.80 -13.00
C SER A 8 36.21 8.09 -12.90
N ILE A 9 35.06 8.14 -13.56
CA ILE A 9 34.08 9.22 -13.42
C ILE A 9 33.14 8.81 -12.27
N SER A 10 33.41 9.31 -11.07
CA SER A 10 32.44 9.31 -9.98
C SER A 10 31.42 10.41 -10.23
N MET A 11 30.21 10.04 -10.65
CA MET A 11 29.06 10.95 -10.75
C MET A 11 28.50 11.18 -9.35
N PHE A 12 28.83 12.31 -8.73
CA PHE A 12 28.10 12.85 -7.58
C PHE A 12 26.83 13.52 -8.10
N ILE A 13 25.67 12.89 -7.93
CA ILE A 13 24.38 13.57 -8.05
C ILE A 13 24.19 14.37 -6.76
N SER A 14 24.61 15.64 -6.79
CA SER A 14 24.33 16.62 -5.75
C SER A 14 22.87 17.05 -5.89
N ALA A 15 21.97 16.47 -5.08
CA ALA A 15 20.64 17.01 -4.88
C ALA A 15 20.74 18.42 -4.29
N ARG A 16 20.43 19.45 -5.11
CA ARG A 16 20.41 20.85 -4.67
C ARG A 16 19.29 21.02 -3.64
N ARG A 17 19.69 21.48 -2.45
CA ARG A 17 18.82 21.98 -1.38
C ARG A 17 17.98 23.16 -1.91
N TYR A 18 16.67 23.03 -1.96
CA TYR A 18 15.77 24.18 -1.78
C TYR A 18 15.50 24.31 -0.29
N CYS A 19 16.24 25.20 0.36
CA CYS A 19 15.98 25.61 1.72
C CYS A 19 14.99 26.78 1.65
N ILE A 20 13.72 26.52 1.97
CA ILE A 20 12.74 27.59 2.20
C ILE A 20 13.04 28.15 3.59
N LEU A 21 13.81 29.23 3.62
CA LEU A 21 13.97 30.09 4.78
C LEU A 21 12.66 30.85 4.99
N SER A 22 11.92 30.51 6.04
CA SER A 22 10.90 31.38 6.61
C SER A 22 11.59 32.56 7.30
N HIS A 23 11.64 33.70 6.61
CA HIS A 23 11.81 35.00 7.24
C HIS A 23 10.49 35.76 7.10
N ALA A 24 10.04 36.29 8.24
CA ALA A 24 8.93 37.21 8.33
C ALA A 24 9.15 38.38 7.38
N MET A 25 8.22 38.56 6.43
CA MET A 25 8.12 39.77 5.63
C MET A 25 6.79 40.43 5.97
N GLU A 26 6.92 41.65 6.47
CA GLU A 26 5.85 42.62 6.65
C GLU A 26 5.09 42.83 5.32
N THR A 27 3.79 43.08 5.45
CA THR A 27 2.85 43.29 4.34
C THR A 27 3.27 44.43 3.41
N PRO A 28 3.37 44.24 2.09
CA PRO A 28 3.48 45.34 1.14
C PRO A 28 2.08 45.87 0.75
N PRO A 29 1.96 47.17 0.43
CA PRO A 29 0.68 47.85 0.22
C PRO A 29 0.00 47.48 -1.10
N LEU A 30 -1.33 47.49 -1.04
CA LEU A 30 -2.30 47.26 -2.11
C LEU A 30 -2.24 48.35 -3.20
N SER A 31 -1.28 48.24 -4.12
CA SER A 31 -1.38 48.86 -5.45
C SER A 31 -0.31 48.26 -6.37
N ILE A 32 -0.74 47.37 -7.27
CA ILE A 32 -0.16 46.97 -8.58
C ILE A 32 -0.67 45.55 -8.88
N LEU A 33 -1.94 45.42 -9.27
CA LEU A 33 -2.49 44.21 -9.90
C LEU A 33 -3.62 44.60 -10.88
N GLN A 34 -3.29 45.45 -11.85
CA GLN A 34 -4.06 45.63 -13.08
C GLN A 34 -3.11 45.71 -14.26
N LYS A 35 -2.58 44.56 -14.68
CA LYS A 35 -2.09 44.27 -16.04
C LYS A 35 -1.47 42.88 -16.01
N LEU A 36 -2.30 41.89 -16.36
CA LEU A 36 -1.99 40.67 -17.12
C LEU A 36 -3.23 39.80 -17.04
N GLY A 37 -4.15 40.05 -17.97
CA GLY A 37 -5.39 39.29 -18.08
C GLY A 37 -5.11 37.87 -18.54
N ARG A 38 -5.37 36.90 -17.66
CA ARG A 38 -5.89 35.58 -18.02
C ARG A 38 -6.87 35.17 -16.93
N LEU A 39 -8.15 35.11 -17.30
CA LEU A 39 -9.23 34.64 -16.45
C LEU A 39 -9.06 33.13 -16.17
N PRO A 40 -9.33 32.65 -14.94
CA PRO A 40 -9.45 31.23 -14.67
C PRO A 40 -10.78 30.67 -15.21
N ASN A 41 -10.71 29.46 -15.75
CA ASN A 41 -11.81 28.67 -16.30
C ASN A 41 -12.76 28.21 -15.18
N PRO A 42 -14.09 28.49 -15.24
CA PRO A 42 -15.03 28.28 -14.12
C PRO A 42 -15.45 26.81 -13.88
N LYS A 43 -14.77 25.82 -14.45
CA LYS A 43 -15.19 24.40 -14.36
C LYS A 43 -14.63 23.60 -13.19
N TYR A 44 -13.67 24.12 -12.42
CA TYR A 44 -13.15 23.42 -11.24
C TYR A 44 -13.04 24.39 -10.07
N GLY A 45 -13.97 24.27 -9.13
CA GLY A 45 -13.93 24.98 -7.85
C GLY A 45 -12.77 24.51 -6.98
N ASN A 46 -12.32 25.40 -6.11
CA ASN A 46 -11.29 25.17 -5.12
C ASN A 46 -11.68 24.00 -4.19
N ILE A 47 -10.84 22.96 -4.12
CA ILE A 47 -11.15 21.69 -3.43
C ILE A 47 -11.25 21.84 -1.89
N PHE A 48 -10.87 23.02 -1.35
CA PHE A 48 -10.93 23.32 0.07
C PHE A 48 -12.27 23.91 0.57
N ASP A 49 -13.24 24.18 -0.30
CA ASP A 49 -14.56 24.75 0.09
C ASP A 49 -15.69 23.71 0.25
N VAL A 50 -15.39 22.39 0.15
CA VAL A 50 -16.41 21.33 0.18
C VAL A 50 -16.89 20.96 1.60
N PHE A 51 -16.20 21.40 2.67
CA PHE A 51 -16.48 20.92 4.03
C PHE A 51 -17.22 21.89 4.97
N ARG A 52 -18.01 22.84 4.46
CA ARG A 52 -18.93 23.64 5.30
C ARG A 52 -20.27 23.91 4.63
N LYS A 53 -21.18 22.94 4.66
CA LYS A 53 -22.62 23.21 4.66
C LYS A 53 -23.34 22.29 5.66
N PRO A 54 -24.25 22.82 6.50
CA PRO A 54 -25.05 22.01 7.41
C PRO A 54 -26.08 21.19 6.61
N LEU A 55 -26.22 19.91 6.96
CA LEU A 55 -27.21 18.99 6.40
C LEU A 55 -28.58 19.28 7.01
N HIS A 56 -29.57 19.61 6.15
CA HIS A 56 -30.98 19.51 6.49
C HIS A 56 -31.46 18.05 6.35
N PRO A 57 -32.45 17.58 7.14
CA PRO A 57 -32.94 16.20 7.05
C PRO A 57 -33.75 16.01 5.77
N LEU A 58 -33.32 15.09 4.90
CA LEU A 58 -34.12 14.59 3.78
C LEU A 58 -34.94 13.38 4.25
N GLN A 59 -36.26 13.46 4.10
CA GLN A 59 -37.17 12.33 4.23
C GLN A 59 -36.95 11.33 3.09
N LEU A 60 -36.65 10.08 3.44
CA LEU A 60 -36.54 8.97 2.50
C LEU A 60 -37.94 8.42 2.19
N GLN A 61 -38.38 8.58 0.94
CA GLN A 61 -39.46 7.77 0.35
C GLN A 61 -38.86 6.47 -0.19
N GLN A 62 -39.34 5.33 0.29
CA GLN A 62 -38.95 4.01 -0.21
C GLN A 62 -39.56 3.74 -1.59
N PRO A 63 -38.78 3.29 -2.60
CA PRO A 63 -39.32 2.77 -3.84
C PRO A 63 -39.87 1.35 -3.65
N GLN A 64 -41.05 1.07 -4.18
CA GLN A 64 -41.59 -0.29 -4.26
C GLN A 64 -40.89 -1.12 -5.33
N LEU A 65 -40.48 -2.33 -4.96
CA LEU A 65 -39.89 -3.34 -5.83
C LEU A 65 -40.99 -4.04 -6.68
N PRO A 66 -40.77 -4.25 -7.99
CA PRO A 66 -41.67 -5.06 -8.81
C PRO A 66 -41.54 -6.55 -8.47
N GLN A 67 -42.66 -7.26 -8.38
CA GLN A 67 -42.68 -8.72 -8.23
C GLN A 67 -42.36 -9.44 -9.55
N PRO A 68 -41.63 -10.57 -9.51
CA PRO A 68 -41.30 -11.34 -10.70
C PRO A 68 -42.47 -12.21 -11.19
N GLN A 69 -42.74 -12.15 -12.49
CA GLN A 69 -43.61 -13.12 -13.17
C GLN A 69 -42.80 -14.32 -13.63
N LEU A 70 -43.30 -15.52 -13.29
CA LEU A 70 -42.82 -16.80 -13.77
C LEU A 70 -43.32 -17.02 -15.21
N GLN A 71 -42.39 -17.16 -16.17
CA GLN A 71 -42.68 -17.73 -17.48
C GLN A 71 -42.05 -19.11 -17.62
N ASN A 72 -42.95 -20.07 -17.85
CA ASN A 72 -42.72 -21.47 -18.14
C ASN A 72 -42.35 -21.62 -19.62
N ASN A 73 -41.23 -22.27 -19.96
CA ASN A 73 -40.93 -22.69 -21.32
C ASN A 73 -40.42 -24.13 -21.34
N ASN A 74 -41.29 -25.03 -21.78
CA ASN A 74 -40.94 -26.34 -22.32
C ASN A 74 -40.36 -26.14 -23.73
N ASN A 75 -39.31 -26.89 -24.08
CA ASN A 75 -39.12 -27.29 -25.47
C ASN A 75 -38.31 -28.59 -25.54
N ASP A 76 -39.00 -29.61 -26.03
CA ASP A 76 -38.46 -30.86 -26.57
C ASP A 76 -37.58 -30.59 -27.79
N THR A 77 -36.45 -31.29 -27.91
CA THR A 77 -35.89 -31.59 -29.22
C THR A 77 -35.38 -33.03 -29.29
N ASN A 78 -35.89 -33.68 -30.32
CA ASN A 78 -35.77 -35.05 -30.74
C ASN A 78 -34.53 -35.16 -31.65
N ILE A 79 -33.58 -36.07 -31.39
CA ILE A 79 -32.48 -36.37 -32.31
C ILE A 79 -32.56 -37.83 -32.75
N LYS A 80 -32.68 -37.98 -34.07
CA LYS A 80 -32.90 -39.18 -34.86
C LYS A 80 -31.58 -39.90 -35.11
N ILE A 81 -31.60 -41.22 -34.88
CA ILE A 81 -30.56 -42.20 -35.21
C ILE A 81 -30.63 -42.52 -36.72
N SER A 82 -29.48 -42.63 -37.38
CA SER A 82 -29.34 -43.37 -38.65
C SER A 82 -27.90 -43.89 -38.79
N SER A 83 -27.81 -45.13 -39.27
CA SER A 83 -26.67 -46.05 -39.25
C SER A 83 -25.97 -46.19 -40.61
N GLN A 84 -24.68 -46.59 -40.54
CA GLN A 84 -23.87 -47.47 -41.46
C GLN A 84 -23.67 -47.01 -42.93
N GLU A 85 -22.54 -47.23 -43.63
CA GLU A 85 -21.58 -48.36 -43.66
C GLU A 85 -20.28 -47.98 -44.46
N GLU A 86 -19.13 -48.61 -44.13
CA GLU A 86 -17.91 -48.96 -44.92
C GLU A 86 -17.10 -47.90 -45.74
N VAL A 87 -15.76 -47.86 -45.86
CA VAL A 87 -14.69 -48.89 -46.07
C VAL A 87 -13.32 -48.38 -45.54
N SER A 88 -12.47 -49.29 -45.03
CA SER A 88 -11.04 -49.12 -44.57
C SER A 88 -10.01 -49.07 -45.74
N PRO A 89 -8.66 -49.24 -45.56
CA PRO A 89 -7.74 -48.92 -44.45
C PRO A 89 -6.45 -48.17 -44.89
N MET A 90 -5.73 -47.52 -43.97
CA MET A 90 -4.26 -47.64 -43.94
C MET A 90 -3.70 -47.30 -42.55
N THR A 91 -2.86 -48.21 -42.09
CA THR A 91 -2.15 -48.32 -40.82
C THR A 91 -1.11 -47.23 -40.60
N ASP A 92 -1.09 -46.63 -39.40
CA ASP A 92 0.15 -46.21 -38.75
C ASP A 92 0.01 -46.31 -37.22
N ILE A 93 0.84 -47.17 -36.63
CA ILE A 93 0.87 -47.46 -35.20
C ILE A 93 1.78 -46.40 -34.56
N SER A 94 1.18 -45.36 -34.00
CA SER A 94 1.88 -44.44 -33.09
C SER A 94 1.46 -44.75 -31.65
N ALA A 95 2.43 -45.14 -30.83
CA ALA A 95 2.22 -45.53 -29.44
C ALA A 95 1.77 -44.32 -28.60
N THR A 96 0.46 -44.22 -28.36
CA THR A 96 -0.15 -43.27 -27.43
C THR A 96 0.31 -43.59 -26.02
N THR A 97 1.20 -42.76 -25.48
CA THR A 97 1.61 -42.82 -24.08
C THR A 97 0.42 -42.37 -23.21
N PRO A 98 -0.01 -43.14 -22.20
CA PRO A 98 -1.13 -42.77 -21.34
C PRO A 98 -0.82 -41.48 -20.59
N SER A 99 -1.59 -40.44 -20.87
CA SER A 99 -1.51 -39.14 -20.18
C SER A 99 -1.85 -39.34 -18.70
N THR A 100 -0.86 -39.10 -17.84
CA THR A 100 -1.04 -39.11 -16.39
C THR A 100 -2.11 -38.08 -16.01
N PRO A 101 -3.14 -38.44 -15.20
CA PRO A 101 -4.17 -37.51 -14.80
C PRO A 101 -3.54 -36.30 -14.11
N ALA A 102 -3.81 -35.12 -14.67
CA ALA A 102 -3.25 -33.86 -14.21
C ALA A 102 -3.59 -33.66 -12.73
N THR A 103 -2.56 -33.65 -11.89
CA THR A 103 -2.70 -33.39 -10.46
C THR A 103 -3.38 -32.03 -10.29
N PRO A 104 -4.50 -31.93 -9.53
CA PRO A 104 -5.21 -30.67 -9.38
C PRO A 104 -4.26 -29.61 -8.82
N LYS A 105 -4.11 -28.50 -9.55
CA LYS A 105 -3.25 -27.38 -9.16
C LYS A 105 -3.71 -26.88 -7.79
N THR A 106 -2.88 -27.09 -6.77
CA THR A 106 -3.14 -26.58 -5.43
C THR A 106 -3.22 -25.05 -5.50
N PRO A 107 -4.35 -24.43 -5.08
CA PRO A 107 -4.50 -22.99 -5.14
C PRO A 107 -3.42 -22.27 -4.32
N LEU A 108 -3.06 -21.06 -4.76
CA LEU A 108 -2.05 -20.23 -4.12
C LEU A 108 -2.51 -19.80 -2.71
N LEU A 109 -2.01 -20.50 -1.69
CA LEU A 109 -2.44 -20.42 -0.30
C LEU A 109 -2.32 -19.03 0.38
N THR A 110 -1.73 -18.01 -0.24
CA THR A 110 -1.29 -16.77 0.48
C THR A 110 -2.42 -15.79 0.78
N GLU A 111 -3.45 -15.76 -0.05
CA GLU A 111 -4.65 -14.94 0.19
C GLU A 111 -5.49 -15.51 1.35
N ASP A 112 -5.41 -16.83 1.55
CA ASP A 112 -6.19 -17.58 2.52
C ASP A 112 -6.02 -17.07 3.94
N THR A 113 -4.77 -16.77 4.37
CA THR A 113 -4.50 -16.32 5.75
C THR A 113 -5.10 -14.95 6.05
N GLY A 114 -5.15 -14.04 5.06
CA GLY A 114 -5.79 -12.71 5.22
C GLY A 114 -7.29 -12.86 5.40
N LYS A 115 -7.94 -13.59 4.50
CA LYS A 115 -9.39 -13.82 4.55
C LYS A 115 -9.84 -14.62 5.77
N ILE A 116 -9.05 -15.59 6.23
CA ILE A 116 -9.30 -16.31 7.49
C ILE A 116 -9.27 -15.34 8.69
N LEU A 117 -8.30 -14.42 8.74
CA LEU A 117 -8.24 -13.39 9.78
C LEU A 117 -9.44 -12.45 9.72
N GLU A 118 -9.78 -11.94 8.53
CA GLU A 118 -10.94 -11.07 8.31
C GLU A 118 -12.25 -11.76 8.74
N LYS A 119 -12.42 -13.02 8.37
CA LYS A 119 -13.59 -13.82 8.78
C LYS A 119 -13.65 -14.03 10.30
N ALA A 120 -12.52 -14.26 10.97
CA ALA A 120 -12.47 -14.37 12.43
C ALA A 120 -12.87 -13.06 13.13
N ILE A 121 -12.46 -11.91 12.58
CA ILE A 121 -12.90 -10.58 13.07
C ILE A 121 -14.42 -10.43 12.87
N CYS A 122 -14.95 -10.79 11.70
CA CYS A 122 -16.40 -10.78 11.45
C CYS A 122 -17.17 -11.59 12.51
N ASP A 123 -16.69 -12.80 12.84
CA ASP A 123 -17.34 -13.69 13.81
C ASP A 123 -17.28 -13.14 15.24
N VAL A 124 -16.16 -12.51 15.65
CA VAL A 124 -16.06 -11.81 16.95
C VAL A 124 -17.05 -10.64 17.04
N TYR A 125 -17.20 -9.88 15.96
CA TYR A 125 -18.10 -8.73 15.95
C TYR A 125 -19.55 -9.10 15.70
N GLY A 126 -19.84 -10.33 15.26
CA GLY A 126 -21.18 -10.78 14.89
C GLY A 126 -21.66 -10.13 13.58
N THR A 127 -20.75 -9.81 12.67
CA THR A 127 -21.08 -9.15 11.40
C THR A 127 -20.97 -10.09 10.21
N PRO A 128 -21.79 -9.93 9.16
CA PRO A 128 -21.66 -10.70 7.95
C PRO A 128 -20.30 -10.47 7.29
N TYR A 129 -19.71 -11.54 6.76
CA TYR A 129 -18.54 -11.46 5.90
C TYR A 129 -19.00 -11.09 4.48
N ASP A 130 -18.65 -9.91 4.00
CA ASP A 130 -18.89 -9.49 2.62
C ASP A 130 -17.99 -10.26 1.62
N GLY A 131 -18.56 -11.27 0.97
CA GLY A 131 -17.90 -12.04 -0.09
C GLY A 131 -18.04 -13.56 0.08
N ALA A 132 -17.57 -14.30 -0.93
CA ALA A 132 -17.53 -15.77 -0.85
C ALA A 132 -16.38 -16.22 0.05
N PHE A 133 -16.70 -16.96 1.11
CA PHE A 133 -15.71 -17.59 1.98
C PHE A 133 -15.61 -19.07 1.63
N VAL A 134 -14.49 -19.48 1.02
CA VAL A 134 -14.23 -20.85 0.54
C VAL A 134 -13.13 -21.57 1.33
N TYR A 135 -12.75 -21.01 2.49
CA TYR A 135 -11.64 -21.51 3.31
C TYR A 135 -12.15 -22.26 4.54
N SER A 136 -11.22 -22.86 5.30
CA SER A 136 -11.56 -23.67 6.47
C SER A 136 -12.12 -22.81 7.61
N GLN A 137 -13.37 -23.11 8.02
CA GLN A 137 -13.95 -22.54 9.23
C GLN A 137 -13.18 -22.99 10.49
N GLU A 138 -12.56 -24.17 10.48
CA GLU A 138 -11.75 -24.64 11.61
C GLU A 138 -10.57 -23.68 11.93
N GLU A 139 -9.94 -23.11 10.90
CA GLU A 139 -8.85 -22.14 11.08
C GLU A 139 -9.39 -20.79 11.58
N VAL A 140 -10.61 -20.42 11.20
CA VAL A 140 -11.31 -19.24 11.73
C VAL A 140 -11.60 -19.44 13.22
N ASP A 141 -12.17 -20.58 13.59
CA ASP A 141 -12.55 -20.91 14.97
C ASP A 141 -11.35 -20.89 15.92
N LYS A 142 -10.16 -21.30 15.45
CA LYS A 142 -8.90 -21.19 16.19
C LYS A 142 -8.48 -19.74 16.45
N LEU A 143 -8.83 -18.80 15.56
CA LEU A 143 -8.48 -17.38 15.71
C LEU A 143 -9.48 -16.61 16.56
N ILE A 144 -10.78 -16.95 16.53
CA ILE A 144 -11.83 -16.25 17.28
C ILE A 144 -11.45 -15.94 18.74
N PRO A 145 -11.05 -16.90 19.59
CA PRO A 145 -10.72 -16.58 20.99
C PRO A 145 -9.53 -15.63 21.11
N ARG A 146 -8.63 -15.63 20.13
CA ARG A 146 -7.38 -14.85 20.12
C ARG A 146 -7.59 -13.43 19.61
N VAL A 147 -8.53 -13.22 18.69
CA VAL A 147 -8.93 -11.88 18.25
C VAL A 147 -10.05 -11.29 19.09
N SER A 148 -10.67 -12.06 19.99
CA SER A 148 -11.78 -11.61 20.84
C SER A 148 -11.46 -10.37 21.67
N ASN A 149 -10.20 -10.23 22.11
CA ASN A 149 -9.70 -9.07 22.84
C ASN A 149 -9.83 -7.75 22.08
N LEU A 150 -9.87 -7.77 20.74
CA LEU A 150 -10.14 -6.59 19.93
C LEU A 150 -11.48 -5.92 20.31
N LYS A 151 -12.51 -6.74 20.58
CA LYS A 151 -13.85 -6.30 20.99
C LYS A 151 -13.99 -6.20 22.51
N THR A 152 -13.56 -7.23 23.26
CA THR A 152 -13.80 -7.29 24.72
C THR A 152 -12.99 -6.25 25.50
N ALA A 153 -11.79 -5.90 25.03
CA ALA A 153 -10.98 -4.82 25.59
C ALA A 153 -11.28 -3.44 24.95
N ASN A 154 -12.30 -3.36 24.08
CA ASN A 154 -12.74 -2.15 23.40
C ASN A 154 -11.60 -1.45 22.63
N HIS A 155 -10.74 -2.22 21.95
CA HIS A 155 -9.68 -1.68 21.10
C HIS A 155 -10.24 -1.09 19.81
N PHE A 156 -11.35 -1.62 19.30
CA PHE A 156 -12.06 -1.08 18.15
C PHE A 156 -13.59 -1.18 18.37
N PRO A 157 -14.37 -0.14 18.01
CA PRO A 157 -15.82 -0.13 18.17
C PRO A 157 -16.50 -1.20 17.31
N GLN A 158 -17.80 -1.39 17.51
CA GLN A 158 -18.61 -2.22 16.61
C GLN A 158 -18.42 -1.76 15.15
N CYS A 159 -18.23 -2.73 14.26
CA CYS A 159 -17.82 -2.50 12.89
C CYS A 159 -18.43 -3.51 11.94
N HIS A 160 -18.44 -3.20 10.64
CA HIS A 160 -18.88 -4.09 9.57
C HIS A 160 -17.76 -4.31 8.53
N HIS A 161 -17.83 -5.43 7.82
CA HIS A 161 -16.87 -5.80 6.79
C HIS A 161 -17.09 -4.96 5.51
N THR A 162 -16.02 -4.42 4.95
CA THR A 162 -16.04 -3.52 3.77
C THR A 162 -15.03 -3.90 2.69
N ALA A 163 -14.34 -5.03 2.83
CA ALA A 163 -13.20 -5.44 2.00
C ALA A 163 -13.56 -5.91 0.57
N SER A 164 -14.51 -5.28 -0.10
CA SER A 164 -14.91 -5.61 -1.48
C SER A 164 -14.34 -4.62 -2.51
N ASN A 165 -14.20 -5.08 -3.77
CA ASN A 165 -13.86 -4.25 -4.93
C ASN A 165 -12.59 -3.38 -4.80
N GLY A 166 -11.57 -3.86 -4.08
CA GLY A 166 -10.33 -3.10 -3.88
C GLY A 166 -10.50 -1.91 -2.92
N ALA A 167 -11.45 -2.01 -1.98
CA ALA A 167 -11.56 -1.08 -0.87
C ALA A 167 -10.21 -0.85 -0.17
N ARG A 168 -10.03 0.37 0.35
CA ARG A 168 -8.81 0.79 1.04
C ARG A 168 -8.68 0.17 2.42
N TYR A 169 -9.80 -0.17 3.05
CA TYR A 169 -9.85 -0.73 4.39
C TYR A 169 -10.67 -2.01 4.36
N ASP A 170 -10.46 -2.85 5.38
CA ASP A 170 -11.11 -4.15 5.45
C ASP A 170 -12.41 -4.05 6.27
N PHE A 171 -12.46 -3.14 7.25
CA PHE A 171 -13.64 -2.85 8.07
C PHE A 171 -13.83 -1.35 8.31
N ALA A 172 -15.07 -0.96 8.57
CA ALA A 172 -15.44 0.38 9.03
C ALA A 172 -16.32 0.27 10.29
N SER A 173 -16.18 1.21 11.22
CA SER A 173 -17.09 1.33 12.37
C SER A 173 -18.52 1.63 11.91
N ASP A 174 -19.52 1.28 12.72
CA ASP A 174 -20.93 1.47 12.35
C ASP A 174 -21.32 2.95 12.11
N ASP A 175 -20.62 3.87 12.76
CA ASP A 175 -20.76 5.32 12.54
C ASP A 175 -19.94 5.86 11.36
N GLY A 176 -19.12 5.00 10.71
CA GLY A 176 -18.22 5.35 9.62
C GLY A 176 -17.04 6.24 10.02
N ALA A 177 -16.84 6.53 11.30
CA ALA A 177 -15.81 7.44 11.79
C ALA A 177 -14.42 6.81 11.81
N GLN A 178 -14.34 5.49 11.94
CA GLN A 178 -13.09 4.75 12.05
C GLN A 178 -13.03 3.62 11.02
N ASN A 179 -11.82 3.32 10.58
CA ASN A 179 -11.55 2.18 9.71
C ASN A 179 -10.58 1.23 10.40
N LEU A 180 -10.54 -0.02 9.96
CA LEU A 180 -9.61 -1.04 10.45
C LEU A 180 -9.09 -1.84 9.26
N SER A 181 -7.81 -2.19 9.30
CA SER A 181 -7.23 -3.11 8.34
C SER A 181 -6.79 -4.42 9.01
N ALA A 182 -7.05 -5.53 8.32
CA ALA A 182 -6.54 -6.84 8.69
C ALA A 182 -5.35 -7.15 7.78
N LYS A 183 -4.17 -7.33 8.39
CA LYS A 183 -2.95 -7.69 7.65
C LYS A 183 -2.42 -8.99 8.22
N SER A 184 -2.05 -9.91 7.34
CA SER A 184 -1.50 -11.19 7.76
C SER A 184 -0.23 -11.53 7.02
N ASN A 185 0.51 -12.48 7.58
CA ASN A 185 1.71 -13.00 6.99
C ASN A 185 1.94 -14.43 7.46
N LYS A 186 2.44 -15.28 6.56
CA LYS A 186 2.66 -16.71 6.85
C LYS A 186 3.89 -16.99 7.67
N LYS A 187 4.94 -16.19 7.49
CA LYS A 187 6.26 -16.46 8.07
C LYS A 187 6.77 -15.22 8.79
N LYS A 188 7.48 -15.39 9.90
CA LYS A 188 8.16 -14.30 10.60
C LYS A 188 9.07 -13.52 9.64
N GLY A 189 8.96 -12.18 9.64
CA GLY A 189 9.72 -11.31 8.73
C GLY A 189 9.25 -11.33 7.27
N GLY A 190 8.10 -11.92 6.99
CA GLY A 190 7.45 -11.79 5.68
C GLY A 190 6.91 -10.38 5.43
N LYS A 191 6.35 -10.20 4.23
CA LYS A 191 6.12 -8.88 3.66
C LYS A 191 4.64 -8.55 3.60
N VAL A 192 4.28 -7.31 3.91
CA VAL A 192 2.90 -6.82 3.89
C VAL A 192 2.74 -5.82 2.77
N ALA A 193 1.74 -6.02 1.91
CA ALA A 193 1.44 -5.11 0.82
C ALA A 193 0.53 -3.98 1.34
N PRO A 194 0.80 -2.70 1.04
CA PRO A 194 -0.19 -1.65 1.25
C PRO A 194 -1.47 -1.96 0.49
N GLN A 195 -2.63 -1.61 1.03
CA GLN A 195 -3.88 -1.80 0.31
C GLN A 195 -3.89 -0.91 -0.94
N VAL A 196 -4.56 -1.34 -2.02
CA VAL A 196 -4.68 -0.62 -3.31
C VAL A 196 -3.38 -0.51 -4.11
N ILE A 197 -2.28 -0.07 -3.51
CA ILE A 197 -0.99 0.17 -4.18
C ILE A 197 0.02 -0.96 -4.01
N GLY A 198 -0.33 -2.01 -3.26
CA GLY A 198 0.53 -3.16 -3.06
C GLY A 198 0.61 -4.10 -4.27
N GLN A 199 -0.44 -4.12 -5.11
CA GLN A 199 -0.48 -4.90 -6.36
C GLN A 199 -1.11 -4.18 -7.57
N PRO A 200 -0.77 -2.90 -7.84
CA PRO A 200 -1.44 -2.09 -8.85
C PRO A 200 -0.95 -2.43 -10.25
N SER A 201 -1.73 -2.05 -11.26
CA SER A 201 -1.18 -1.85 -12.61
C SER A 201 -0.18 -0.68 -12.59
N ALA A 202 0.73 -0.64 -13.57
CA ALA A 202 1.69 0.47 -13.68
C ALA A 202 1.02 1.84 -13.82
N GLU A 203 -0.08 1.91 -14.58
CA GLU A 203 -0.89 3.13 -14.73
C GLU A 203 -1.50 3.57 -13.40
N LYS A 204 -2.16 2.65 -12.68
CA LYS A 204 -2.77 2.95 -11.38
C LYS A 204 -1.74 3.38 -10.36
N PHE A 205 -0.56 2.75 -10.37
CA PHE A 205 0.55 3.15 -9.51
C PHE A 205 0.97 4.59 -9.76
N CYS A 206 1.18 4.99 -11.02
CA CYS A 206 1.55 6.36 -11.40
C CYS A 206 0.52 7.39 -10.93
N GLN A 207 -0.77 7.10 -11.13
CA GLN A 207 -1.86 7.96 -10.68
C GLN A 207 -1.84 8.13 -9.16
N VAL A 208 -1.67 7.04 -8.40
CA VAL A 208 -1.72 7.09 -6.93
C VAL A 208 -0.52 7.83 -6.34
N ILE A 209 0.66 7.75 -6.95
CA ILE A 209 1.83 8.53 -6.50
C ILE A 209 1.80 10.00 -6.97
N GLY A 210 0.68 10.44 -7.55
CA GLY A 210 0.44 11.85 -7.89
C GLY A 210 1.00 12.30 -9.24
N ILE A 211 1.25 11.39 -10.18
CA ILE A 211 1.56 11.77 -11.56
C ILE A 211 0.24 12.10 -12.25
N GLU A 212 0.05 13.36 -12.62
CA GLU A 212 -1.21 13.86 -13.21
C GLU A 212 -1.19 13.87 -14.73
N ASP A 213 -0.02 14.08 -15.36
CA ASP A 213 0.10 14.19 -16.81
C ASP A 213 -0.14 12.83 -17.50
N PRO A 214 -1.21 12.67 -18.30
CA PRO A 214 -1.54 11.39 -18.93
C PRO A 214 -0.46 10.88 -19.89
N ALA A 215 0.27 11.77 -20.56
CA ALA A 215 1.35 11.38 -21.46
C ALA A 215 2.52 10.76 -20.69
N THR A 216 2.91 11.37 -19.57
CA THR A 216 3.92 10.84 -18.64
C THR A 216 3.47 9.49 -18.05
N ILE A 217 2.22 9.36 -17.61
CA ILE A 217 1.67 8.09 -17.11
C ILE A 217 1.77 7.01 -18.18
N ALA A 218 1.33 7.29 -19.41
CA ALA A 218 1.38 6.33 -20.52
C ALA A 218 2.82 5.92 -20.86
N ALA A 219 3.76 6.88 -20.86
CA ALA A 219 5.17 6.63 -21.13
C ALA A 219 5.83 5.74 -20.05
N LEU A 220 5.52 5.98 -18.77
CA LEU A 220 6.03 5.16 -17.67
C LEU A 220 5.35 3.78 -17.62
N ALA A 221 4.04 3.73 -17.79
CA ALA A 221 3.27 2.49 -17.70
C ALA A 221 3.58 1.50 -18.82
N SER A 222 3.93 2.01 -20.01
CA SER A 222 4.34 1.19 -21.16
C SER A 222 5.81 0.78 -21.13
N SER A 223 6.65 1.39 -20.29
CA SER A 223 8.09 1.12 -20.21
C SER A 223 8.53 0.75 -18.79
N PRO A 224 8.54 -0.56 -18.45
CA PRO A 224 9.03 -1.02 -17.15
C PRO A 224 10.42 -0.50 -16.78
N PRO A 225 11.42 -0.38 -17.69
CA PRO A 225 12.71 0.22 -17.36
C PRO A 225 12.61 1.68 -16.90
N HIS A 226 11.80 2.52 -17.56
CA HIS A 226 11.61 3.91 -17.16
C HIS A 226 10.87 4.03 -15.83
N LEU A 227 9.84 3.21 -15.59
CA LEU A 227 9.14 3.21 -14.31
C LEU A 227 10.06 2.75 -13.17
N LYS A 228 10.91 1.75 -13.39
CA LYS A 228 11.91 1.30 -12.41
C LYS A 228 12.89 2.43 -12.05
N GLN A 229 13.39 3.15 -13.06
CA GLN A 229 14.26 4.31 -12.85
C GLN A 229 13.55 5.39 -12.04
N TYR A 230 12.34 5.78 -12.45
CA TYR A 230 11.52 6.77 -11.76
C TYR A 230 11.30 6.41 -10.28
N ILE A 231 10.97 5.15 -9.97
CA ILE A 231 10.78 4.68 -8.60
C ILE A 231 12.06 4.89 -7.76
N GLN A 232 13.25 4.60 -8.31
CA GLN A 232 14.50 4.75 -7.57
C GLN A 232 14.87 6.22 -7.34
N GLU A 233 14.66 7.08 -8.34
CA GLU A 233 14.98 8.50 -8.29
C GLU A 233 14.01 9.31 -7.41
N HIS A 234 12.75 8.89 -7.32
CA HIS A 234 11.68 9.60 -6.61
C HIS A 234 11.20 8.90 -5.33
N ILE A 235 11.98 7.97 -4.77
CA ILE A 235 11.55 7.13 -3.66
C ILE A 235 11.14 7.92 -2.40
N ALA A 236 11.81 9.05 -2.12
CA ALA A 236 11.47 9.91 -0.99
C ALA A 236 10.04 10.50 -1.09
N ASN A 237 9.49 10.65 -2.31
CA ASN A 237 8.13 11.13 -2.55
C ASN A 237 7.12 9.96 -2.55
N ILE A 238 7.56 8.76 -2.92
CA ILE A 238 6.72 7.57 -3.01
C ILE A 238 6.46 6.96 -1.62
N LEU A 239 7.45 6.97 -0.72
CA LEU A 239 7.32 6.40 0.63
C LEU A 239 6.21 7.03 1.48
N PRO A 240 6.01 8.36 1.51
CA PRO A 240 4.84 8.97 2.16
C PRO A 240 3.51 8.40 1.67
N VAL A 241 3.34 8.26 0.35
CA VAL A 241 2.12 7.68 -0.23
C VAL A 241 1.97 6.23 0.21
N MET A 242 3.06 5.46 0.17
CA MET A 242 3.01 4.07 0.64
C MET A 242 2.65 3.94 2.12
N TRP A 243 3.17 4.85 2.94
CA TRP A 243 2.89 4.91 4.37
C TRP A 243 1.40 5.18 4.61
N GLU A 244 0.86 6.20 3.95
CA GLU A 244 -0.55 6.61 4.03
C GLU A 244 -1.50 5.47 3.64
N TYR A 245 -1.18 4.71 2.57
CA TYR A 245 -2.00 3.55 2.17
C TYR A 245 -1.86 2.32 3.09
N THR A 246 -0.98 2.37 4.09
CA THR A 246 -0.73 1.26 5.01
C THR A 246 -1.18 1.57 6.44
N PHE A 247 -0.85 2.75 6.95
CA PHE A 247 -0.94 3.12 8.36
C PHE A 247 -1.98 4.21 8.65
N SER A 248 -2.84 4.57 7.69
CA SER A 248 -3.89 5.58 7.89
C SER A 248 -5.05 5.12 8.79
N CYS A 249 -5.05 3.86 9.25
CA CYS A 249 -5.99 3.32 10.20
C CYS A 249 -5.32 2.29 11.13
N PRO A 250 -5.94 1.93 12.27
CA PRO A 250 -5.53 0.79 13.07
C PRO A 250 -5.41 -0.51 12.26
N ILE A 251 -4.47 -1.36 12.66
CA ILE A 251 -4.19 -2.63 11.97
C ILE A 251 -4.24 -3.79 12.96
N VAL A 252 -5.00 -4.84 12.63
CA VAL A 252 -4.83 -6.17 13.22
C VAL A 252 -3.80 -6.92 12.39
N TYR A 253 -2.63 -7.20 12.97
CA TYR A 253 -1.54 -7.88 12.31
C TYR A 253 -1.36 -9.31 12.84
N TYR A 254 -1.50 -10.31 11.97
CA TYR A 254 -1.35 -11.74 12.29
C TYR A 254 -0.14 -12.38 11.62
N VAL A 255 0.71 -13.04 12.39
CA VAL A 255 1.87 -13.81 11.91
C VAL A 255 1.62 -15.31 12.13
N ALA A 256 1.13 -15.99 11.11
CA ALA A 256 0.56 -17.33 11.22
C ALA A 256 1.53 -18.39 11.77
N ASN A 257 2.79 -18.42 11.32
CA ASN A 257 3.75 -19.42 11.81
C ASN A 257 4.08 -19.28 13.30
N THR A 258 3.96 -18.08 13.87
CA THR A 258 4.22 -17.84 15.30
C THR A 258 2.95 -17.76 16.12
N GLY A 259 1.79 -17.77 15.48
CA GLY A 259 0.52 -17.43 16.11
C GLY A 259 0.36 -15.95 16.41
N ASP A 260 1.41 -15.17 16.67
CA ASP A 260 1.37 -13.77 17.10
C ASP A 260 0.30 -12.88 16.42
N ILE A 261 -0.53 -12.21 17.24
CA ILE A 261 -1.57 -11.27 16.80
C ILE A 261 -1.36 -9.95 17.56
N ARG A 262 -1.29 -8.84 16.82
CA ARG A 262 -1.09 -7.50 17.38
C ARG A 262 -2.14 -6.53 16.86
N PHE A 263 -2.61 -5.65 17.74
CA PHE A 263 -3.33 -4.43 17.37
C PHE A 263 -2.34 -3.27 17.35
N ILE A 264 -2.22 -2.61 16.20
CA ILE A 264 -1.22 -1.58 15.93
C ILE A 264 -1.93 -0.29 15.58
N THR A 265 -1.60 0.79 16.28
CA THR A 265 -2.09 2.14 15.99
C THR A 265 -0.93 3.11 15.83
N GLU A 266 -1.00 3.99 14.84
CA GLU A 266 -0.04 5.09 14.73
C GLU A 266 -0.32 6.11 15.86
N THR A 267 0.73 6.50 16.57
CA THR A 267 0.64 7.50 17.65
C THR A 267 0.56 8.89 17.05
N HIS A 268 -0.39 9.69 17.51
CA HIS A 268 -0.52 11.09 17.09
C HIS A 268 0.10 12.02 18.13
N THR A 269 0.79 13.05 17.65
CA THR A 269 1.25 14.12 18.54
C THR A 269 0.11 15.13 18.66
N THR A 270 -0.35 15.35 19.89
CA THR A 270 -1.37 16.36 20.18
C THR A 270 -0.70 17.71 20.29
N THR A 271 -1.01 18.62 19.36
CA THR A 271 -0.60 20.02 19.46
C THR A 271 -1.80 20.84 19.89
N THR A 272 -1.71 21.48 21.05
CA THR A 272 -2.76 22.38 21.55
C THR A 272 -2.39 23.81 21.17
N THR A 273 -3.16 24.39 20.25
CA THR A 273 -3.03 25.80 19.89
C THR A 273 -4.16 26.57 20.55
N THR A 274 -3.81 27.46 21.48
CA THR A 274 -4.76 28.35 22.15
C THR A 274 -4.81 29.68 21.42
N THR A 275 -5.90 29.94 20.70
CA THR A 275 -6.17 31.24 20.08
C THR A 275 -7.38 31.85 20.75
N THR A 276 -7.18 32.76 21.70
CA THR A 276 -8.26 33.37 22.50
C THR A 276 -9.42 33.85 21.62
N PRO A 277 -10.68 33.42 21.84
CA PRO A 277 -11.20 32.63 22.97
C PRO A 277 -11.33 31.11 22.74
N THR A 278 -10.83 30.56 21.62
CA THR A 278 -11.05 29.17 21.22
C THR A 278 -9.78 28.33 21.37
N THR A 279 -9.87 27.25 22.15
CA THR A 279 -8.82 26.21 22.16
C THR A 279 -9.22 25.12 21.16
N THR A 280 -8.41 24.96 20.11
CA THR A 280 -8.60 23.88 19.14
C THR A 280 -7.47 22.87 19.34
N THR A 281 -7.84 21.65 19.70
CA THR A 281 -6.90 20.52 19.79
C THR A 281 -6.92 19.79 18.46
N THR A 282 -5.79 19.72 17.78
CA THR A 282 -5.65 18.92 16.56
C THR A 282 -4.60 17.85 16.79
N SER A 283 -5.00 16.59 16.60
CA SER A 283 -4.09 15.45 16.58
C SER A 283 -3.65 15.20 15.14
N THR A 284 -2.35 15.27 14.88
CA THR A 284 -1.79 14.97 13.56
C THR A 284 -0.60 14.04 13.77
N PRO A 285 -0.50 12.94 13.00
CA PRO A 285 0.67 12.09 13.10
C PRO A 285 1.87 12.91 12.63
N THR A 286 2.94 12.97 13.43
CA THR A 286 4.14 13.74 13.07
C THR A 286 4.70 13.18 11.77
N PRO A 287 4.80 13.87 10.63
CA PRO A 287 5.27 13.22 9.40
C PRO A 287 6.67 12.60 9.56
N ILE A 288 6.93 11.45 8.94
CA ILE A 288 8.30 10.92 8.85
C ILE A 288 9.07 11.83 7.90
N ASP A 289 10.17 12.39 8.38
CA ASP A 289 11.11 13.10 7.51
C ASP A 289 11.92 12.10 6.69
N TRP A 290 11.36 11.66 5.58
CA TRP A 290 12.01 10.76 4.63
C TRP A 290 13.29 11.39 4.05
N SER A 291 13.44 12.72 4.05
CA SER A 291 14.67 13.36 3.57
C SER A 291 15.87 13.17 4.52
N SER A 292 15.61 12.75 5.77
CA SER A 292 16.65 12.44 6.76
C SER A 292 17.33 11.08 6.57
N TYR A 293 16.98 10.34 5.51
CA TYR A 293 17.52 9.01 5.23
C TYR A 293 18.31 8.95 3.92
N GLU A 294 19.36 8.15 3.93
CA GLU A 294 20.04 7.68 2.73
C GLU A 294 19.35 6.42 2.20
N TYR A 295 19.14 6.36 0.89
CA TYR A 295 18.50 5.25 0.21
C TYR A 295 19.51 4.39 -0.54
N THR A 296 19.47 3.08 -0.30
CA THR A 296 20.26 2.12 -1.08
C THR A 296 19.37 1.01 -1.60
N TRP A 297 19.69 0.51 -2.78
CA TRP A 297 18.94 -0.54 -3.47
C TRP A 297 19.80 -1.78 -3.61
N THR A 298 19.21 -2.97 -3.47
CA THR A 298 19.95 -4.22 -3.74
C THR A 298 20.30 -4.39 -5.22
N ARG A 299 19.57 -3.70 -6.11
CA ARG A 299 19.83 -3.65 -7.55
C ARG A 299 19.51 -2.25 -8.08
N THR A 300 20.35 -1.73 -8.95
CA THR A 300 20.07 -0.53 -9.75
C THR A 300 18.97 -0.82 -10.78
N HIS A 301 18.29 0.21 -11.27
CA HIS A 301 17.13 0.04 -12.16
C HIS A 301 17.43 -0.75 -13.45
N ASP A 302 18.66 -0.65 -13.98
CA ASP A 302 19.17 -1.41 -15.13
C ASP A 302 19.42 -2.90 -14.83
N LYS A 303 19.67 -3.24 -13.56
CA LYS A 303 19.90 -4.62 -13.07
C LYS A 303 18.70 -5.20 -12.34
N TRP A 304 17.62 -4.43 -12.21
CA TRP A 304 16.38 -4.87 -11.58
C TRP A 304 15.63 -5.77 -12.55
N GLU A 305 15.82 -7.07 -12.43
CA GLU A 305 15.07 -8.08 -13.20
C GLU A 305 13.63 -8.17 -12.68
N ASN A 306 13.40 -9.05 -11.68
CA ASN A 306 12.09 -9.31 -11.10
C ASN A 306 11.84 -8.45 -9.87
N SER A 307 12.80 -8.32 -8.94
CA SER A 307 12.63 -7.54 -7.72
C SER A 307 13.89 -6.77 -7.32
N THR A 308 13.69 -5.71 -6.54
CA THR A 308 14.72 -4.98 -5.82
C THR A 308 14.24 -4.67 -4.41
N THR A 309 15.16 -4.53 -3.47
CA THR A 309 14.86 -4.22 -2.07
C THR A 309 15.43 -2.84 -1.75
N LEU A 310 14.57 -1.99 -1.23
CA LEU A 310 14.93 -0.70 -0.67
C LEU A 310 15.45 -0.88 0.75
N LYS A 311 16.61 -0.28 1.01
CA LYS A 311 17.20 -0.16 2.33
C LYS A 311 17.38 1.32 2.68
N ILE A 312 17.25 1.63 3.96
CA ILE A 312 17.52 2.98 4.48
C ILE A 312 18.54 2.97 5.61
N SER A 313 19.27 4.07 5.69
CA SER A 313 20.18 4.40 6.79
C SER A 313 19.92 5.84 7.20
N PRO A 314 19.93 6.20 8.49
CA PRO A 314 19.88 7.60 8.89
C PRO A 314 21.04 8.37 8.26
N LEU A 315 20.79 9.57 7.73
CA LEU A 315 21.86 10.46 7.30
C LEU A 315 22.74 10.77 8.51
N SER A 316 24.04 10.57 8.37
CA SER A 316 24.97 11.03 9.38
C SER A 316 24.82 12.56 9.43
N PRO A 317 24.61 13.18 10.61
CA PRO A 317 24.55 14.62 10.70
C PRO A 317 25.85 15.14 10.12
N SER A 318 25.77 15.73 8.92
CA SER A 318 26.94 16.27 8.24
C SER A 318 27.52 17.25 9.24
N SER A 319 28.66 16.92 9.84
CA SER A 319 29.27 17.78 10.84
C SER A 319 29.35 19.15 10.18
N PRO A 320 28.69 20.19 10.71
CA PRO A 320 28.79 21.51 10.13
C PRO A 320 30.28 21.74 9.99
N SER A 321 30.73 21.99 8.76
CA SER A 321 32.12 22.18 8.41
C SER A 321 32.62 23.40 9.19
N SER A 322 32.98 23.20 10.45
CA SER A 322 33.48 24.25 11.32
C SER A 322 34.82 24.66 10.73
N PRO A 323 35.02 25.96 10.47
CA PRO A 323 36.29 26.46 9.98
C PRO A 323 37.38 26.08 11.00
N SER A 324 38.38 25.37 10.48
CA SER A 324 39.62 24.92 11.10
C SER A 324 40.06 25.74 12.33
N SER A 325 39.87 25.17 13.52
CA SER A 325 40.66 25.52 14.70
C SER A 325 41.58 24.36 15.05
N PRO A 326 42.89 24.58 15.26
CA PRO A 326 43.86 23.51 15.42
C PRO A 326 43.78 22.84 16.80
N SER A 327 43.57 21.52 16.74
CA SER A 327 44.18 20.46 17.56
C SER A 327 43.96 20.45 19.08
N SER A 328 43.05 19.57 19.51
CA SER A 328 43.26 18.72 20.69
C SER A 328 42.87 17.27 20.36
N PRO A 329 43.69 16.26 20.71
CA PRO A 329 43.47 14.87 20.34
C PRO A 329 42.39 14.24 21.23
N SER A 330 41.11 14.42 20.90
CA SER A 330 40.02 13.70 21.55
C SER A 330 39.84 12.32 20.89
N SER A 331 39.89 11.29 21.73
CA SER A 331 39.77 9.87 21.37
C SER A 331 38.58 9.59 20.42
N PRO A 332 38.75 8.74 19.40
CA PRO A 332 37.70 8.41 18.46
C PRO A 332 36.60 7.60 19.15
N SER A 333 35.50 8.25 19.53
CA SER A 333 34.28 7.53 19.89
C SER A 333 33.72 6.90 18.62
N SER A 334 34.01 5.63 18.39
CA SER A 334 33.46 4.84 17.29
C SER A 334 31.95 4.69 17.48
N GLN A 335 31.17 5.61 16.91
CA GLN A 335 29.74 5.40 16.72
C GLN A 335 29.61 4.11 15.88
N PRO A 336 28.91 3.07 16.37
CA PRO A 336 28.76 1.84 15.63
C PRO A 336 28.06 2.15 14.30
N ASN A 337 28.74 1.89 13.19
CA ASN A 337 28.17 2.02 11.85
C ASN A 337 26.86 1.23 11.79
N LYS A 338 25.72 1.95 11.84
CA LYS A 338 24.40 1.32 11.76
C LYS A 338 24.24 0.74 10.35
N LYS A 339 24.11 -0.59 10.27
CA LYS A 339 23.89 -1.28 9.00
C LYS A 339 22.56 -0.81 8.37
N PRO A 340 22.52 -0.61 7.03
CA PRO A 340 21.28 -0.28 6.34
C PRO A 340 20.18 -1.31 6.61
N VAL A 341 18.95 -0.85 6.82
CA VAL A 341 17.79 -1.69 7.14
C VAL A 341 16.89 -1.83 5.91
N SER A 342 16.60 -3.07 5.49
CA SER A 342 15.65 -3.34 4.41
C SER A 342 14.22 -3.02 4.85
N ILE A 343 13.58 -2.06 4.19
CA ILE A 343 12.24 -1.59 4.56
C ILE A 343 11.15 -1.99 3.56
N ALA A 344 11.46 -2.11 2.27
CA ALA A 344 10.46 -2.44 1.25
C ALA A 344 11.05 -3.29 0.12
N GLU A 345 10.21 -4.08 -0.53
CA GLU A 345 10.51 -4.76 -1.78
C GLU A 345 9.56 -4.28 -2.87
N PHE A 346 10.13 -4.05 -4.06
CA PHE A 346 9.40 -3.77 -5.27
C PHE A 346 9.66 -4.90 -6.26
N GLN A 347 8.59 -5.45 -6.83
CA GLN A 347 8.64 -6.55 -7.78
C GLN A 347 7.81 -6.21 -9.02
N PHE A 348 8.31 -6.56 -10.21
CA PHE A 348 7.57 -6.54 -11.46
C PHE A 348 7.28 -7.99 -11.86
N HIS A 349 6.01 -8.31 -12.04
CA HIS A 349 5.62 -9.60 -12.59
C HIS A 349 5.79 -9.57 -14.12
N THR A 350 6.55 -10.52 -14.68
CA THR A 350 6.90 -10.55 -16.10
C THR A 350 6.21 -11.66 -16.89
N LYS A 351 5.62 -12.64 -16.21
CA LYS A 351 5.14 -13.88 -16.84
C LYS A 351 3.63 -13.95 -17.10
N SER A 352 2.80 -13.24 -16.34
CA SER A 352 1.34 -13.42 -16.42
C SER A 352 0.50 -12.16 -16.20
N ARG A 353 1.05 -11.13 -15.55
CA ARG A 353 0.39 -9.86 -15.26
C ARG A 353 1.43 -8.76 -15.28
N THR A 354 1.14 -7.63 -15.90
CA THR A 354 1.98 -6.41 -15.89
C THR A 354 1.80 -5.60 -14.60
N ASN A 355 1.50 -6.29 -13.49
CA ASN A 355 1.27 -5.65 -12.20
C ASN A 355 2.58 -5.54 -11.43
N LEU A 356 2.68 -4.45 -10.65
CA LEU A 356 3.71 -4.31 -9.64
C LEU A 356 3.30 -5.12 -8.40
N ALA A 357 4.28 -5.51 -7.61
CA ALA A 357 4.08 -6.01 -6.25
C ALA A 357 5.00 -5.21 -5.32
N ILE A 358 4.41 -4.39 -4.46
CA ILE A 358 5.10 -3.49 -3.54
C ILE A 358 4.74 -3.92 -2.12
N ARG A 359 5.76 -4.21 -1.31
CA ARG A 359 5.53 -4.78 0.03
C ARG A 359 6.52 -4.25 1.04
N TRP A 360 6.02 -3.86 2.20
CA TRP A 360 6.84 -3.54 3.37
C TRP A 360 7.47 -4.79 3.94
N ASN A 361 8.72 -4.65 4.40
CA ASN A 361 9.24 -5.47 5.48
C ASN A 361 8.64 -4.95 6.79
N PHE A 362 7.43 -5.41 7.09
CA PHE A 362 6.57 -4.80 8.10
C PHE A 362 7.21 -4.79 9.50
N GLU A 363 7.86 -5.87 9.90
CA GLU A 363 8.57 -5.95 11.19
C GLU A 363 9.75 -4.98 11.27
N ALA A 364 10.47 -4.77 10.17
CA ALA A 364 11.55 -3.78 10.13
C ALA A 364 11.00 -2.36 10.27
N ILE A 365 9.86 -2.06 9.66
CA ILE A 365 9.16 -0.77 9.82
C ILE A 365 8.75 -0.56 11.28
N LEU A 366 8.04 -1.53 11.89
CA LEU A 366 7.62 -1.42 13.29
C LEU A 366 8.81 -1.25 14.23
N LYS A 367 9.93 -1.94 13.99
CA LYS A 367 11.15 -1.80 14.80
C LYS A 367 11.84 -0.45 14.60
N LEU A 368 11.98 0.00 13.35
CA LEU A 368 12.69 1.23 13.02
C LEU A 368 11.94 2.46 13.54
N PHE A 369 10.61 2.45 13.42
CA PHE A 369 9.72 3.54 13.81
C PHE A 369 8.90 3.20 15.06
N HIS A 370 9.45 2.41 15.99
CA HIS A 370 8.72 1.90 17.16
C HIS A 370 8.07 3.00 18.02
N THR A 371 8.67 4.19 18.11
CA THR A 371 8.10 5.33 18.86
C THR A 371 6.86 5.92 18.20
N ARG A 372 6.56 5.52 16.97
CA ARG A 372 5.37 5.97 16.22
C ARG A 372 4.18 5.03 16.37
N PHE A 373 4.34 3.89 17.04
CA PHE A 373 3.31 2.88 17.11
C PHE A 373 3.00 2.54 18.56
N ALA A 374 1.72 2.50 18.89
CA ALA A 374 1.24 1.75 20.03
C ALA A 374 0.92 0.33 19.54
N ILE A 375 1.55 -0.67 20.15
CA ILE A 375 1.40 -2.07 19.77
C ILE A 375 0.90 -2.84 20.98
N VAL A 376 -0.28 -3.44 20.85
CA VAL A 376 -0.92 -4.27 21.89
C VAL A 376 -1.00 -5.70 21.36
N ALA A 377 -0.61 -6.68 22.18
CA ALA A 377 -0.84 -8.09 21.85
C ALA A 377 -2.32 -8.43 22.09
N LEU A 378 -2.94 -9.14 21.15
CA LEU A 378 -4.33 -9.59 21.25
C LEU A 378 -4.44 -11.01 21.80
#